data_AF-A0A0F9K7W0-F1
#
_entry.id   AF-A0A0F9K7W0-F1
#
_cell.length_a   1.000
_cell.length_b   1.000
_cell.length_c   1.000
_cell.angle_alpha   90.00
_cell.angle_beta   90.00
_cell.angle_gamma   90.00
#
_symmetry.space_group_name_H-M   'P 1'
#
loop_
_entity.id
_entity.type
_entity.pdbx_description
1 polymer ?
#
loop_
_entity_poly.entity_id
_entity_poly.type
_entity_poly.pdbx_seq_one_letter_code
_entity_poly.pdbx_strand_id
1 'polypeptide(L)'
;MRNRYLEVCEIIKKHCPHPRVALREGIPYTNSRYDGHAHRDYRRSLVSRYSWAAPYPHSLEAVARFSPLVEMGSGSGYWAALLTDLGADVMCYDTYRFNGNGAYTFHHAYYPIRQASPSVLKRVSPKRNLFLCWPPFNVPFAGRCLRHFRGEYVIYIGEGDGGCTGDNAFHEALGRDWTEVETFGVVRWQGLHDKGYIYRRK
;
A
#
# COMPACT_ATOMS: atom_id res chain seq x y z
N MET A 1 0.57 25.30 -5.34
CA MET A 1 0.82 24.19 -4.38
C MET A 1 -0.31 24.01 -3.36
N ARG A 2 -0.80 25.05 -2.66
CA ARG A 2 -1.88 24.93 -1.65
C ARG A 2 -3.20 24.33 -2.15
N ASN A 3 -3.54 24.51 -3.44
CA ASN A 3 -4.78 24.01 -4.03
C ASN A 3 -4.78 22.47 -4.22
N ARG A 4 -3.67 21.91 -4.72
CA ARG A 4 -3.54 20.46 -5.00
C ARG A 4 -3.51 19.62 -3.72
N TYR A 5 -2.84 20.10 -2.67
CA TYR A 5 -2.84 19.42 -1.38
C TYR A 5 -4.25 19.34 -0.76
N LEU A 6 -5.04 20.42 -0.86
CA LEU A 6 -6.42 20.44 -0.36
C LEU A 6 -7.32 19.49 -1.16
N GLU A 7 -7.16 19.46 -2.49
CA GLU A 7 -7.86 18.52 -3.37
C GLU A 7 -7.57 17.05 -2.99
N VAL A 8 -6.30 16.70 -2.78
CA VAL A 8 -5.92 15.34 -2.32
C VAL A 8 -6.52 15.03 -0.94
N CYS A 9 -6.55 16.01 -0.03
CA CYS A 9 -7.22 15.85 1.27
C CYS A 9 -8.72 15.57 1.14
N GLU A 10 -9.42 16.25 0.21
CA GLU A 10 -10.84 16.00 -0.04
C GLU A 10 -11.08 14.61 -0.66
N ILE A 11 -10.18 14.14 -1.53
CA ILE A 11 -10.22 12.77 -2.07
C ILE A 11 -10.09 11.75 -0.92
N ILE A 12 -9.14 11.94 0.00
CA ILE A 12 -9.01 11.04 1.16
C ILE A 12 -10.27 11.08 2.03
N LYS A 13 -10.85 12.27 2.30
CA LYS A 13 -12.09 12.40 3.10
C LYS A 13 -13.29 11.69 2.45
N LYS A 14 -13.40 11.75 1.11
CA LYS A 14 -14.47 11.09 0.35
C LYS A 14 -14.46 9.57 0.58
N HIS A 15 -13.28 8.95 0.61
CA HIS A 15 -13.14 7.50 0.81
C HIS A 15 -12.92 7.09 2.27
N CYS A 16 -12.53 8.02 3.14
CA CYS A 16 -12.32 7.80 4.57
C CYS A 16 -12.98 8.92 5.40
N PRO A 17 -14.27 8.75 5.77
CA PRO A 17 -14.97 9.75 6.58
C PRO A 17 -14.48 9.82 8.03
N HIS A 18 -13.45 9.03 8.42
CA HIS A 18 -12.97 9.01 9.79
C HIS A 18 -11.98 10.16 10.05
N PRO A 19 -12.33 11.16 10.89
CA PRO A 19 -11.61 12.43 11.01
C PRO A 19 -10.17 12.32 11.53
N ARG A 20 -9.77 11.14 12.03
CA ARG A 20 -8.44 10.86 12.59
C ARG A 20 -7.45 10.14 11.67
N VAL A 21 -7.89 9.64 10.51
CA VAL A 21 -7.03 8.89 9.58
C VAL A 21 -6.45 9.78 8.49
N ALA A 22 -7.06 10.95 8.23
CA ALA A 22 -6.88 11.63 6.96
C ALA A 22 -6.13 12.98 6.98
N LEU A 23 -5.87 13.64 8.13
CA LEU A 23 -5.67 15.11 8.07
C LEU A 23 -4.56 15.73 8.92
N ARG A 24 -3.76 14.96 9.67
CA ARG A 24 -2.57 15.53 10.33
C ARG A 24 -1.39 14.58 10.23
N GLU A 25 -0.21 15.14 9.97
CA GLU A 25 1.02 14.46 10.36
C GLU A 25 0.97 14.26 11.87
N GLY A 26 1.00 13.00 12.29
CA GLY A 26 0.66 12.62 13.65
C GLY A 26 -0.46 11.60 13.62
N ILE A 27 -0.05 10.35 13.88
CA ILE A 27 -0.88 9.26 14.39
C ILE A 27 -1.96 9.82 15.33
N PRO A 28 -3.18 9.29 15.38
CA PRO A 28 -4.15 9.65 16.41
C PRO A 28 -3.54 9.44 17.81
N TYR A 29 -2.93 10.51 18.31
CA TYR A 29 -2.55 10.68 19.69
C TYR A 29 -3.86 10.84 20.44
N THR A 30 -4.36 9.76 21.01
CA THR A 30 -5.07 9.88 22.27
C THR A 30 -4.01 9.73 23.34
N ASN A 31 -3.53 10.87 23.84
CA ASN A 31 -2.90 10.94 25.15
C ASN A 31 -3.89 10.41 26.19
N SER A 32 -3.88 9.11 26.45
CA SER A 32 -4.43 8.58 27.70
C SER A 32 -3.91 7.18 27.91
N ARG A 33 -3.52 6.91 29.16
CA ARG A 33 -3.09 5.64 29.73
C ARG A 33 -4.17 4.53 29.63
N TYR A 34 -4.62 4.19 28.43
CA TYR A 34 -5.60 3.14 28.20
C TYR A 34 -4.97 2.01 27.38
N ASP A 35 -4.78 0.87 28.05
CA ASP A 35 -5.03 -0.47 27.52
C ASP A 35 -4.54 -0.78 26.07
N GLY A 36 -3.46 -1.56 25.96
CA GLY A 36 -2.91 -2.03 24.68
C GLY A 36 -3.85 -2.90 23.82
N HIS A 37 -4.95 -3.44 24.37
CA HIS A 37 -5.97 -4.17 23.62
C HIS A 37 -6.84 -3.23 22.78
N ALA A 38 -7.31 -2.11 23.36
CA ALA A 38 -8.10 -1.10 22.65
C ALA A 38 -7.36 -0.54 21.41
N HIS A 39 -6.04 -0.36 21.50
CA HIS A 39 -5.21 0.09 20.37
C HIS A 39 -5.10 -0.94 19.24
N ARG A 40 -4.97 -2.24 19.57
CA ARG A 40 -4.90 -3.32 18.59
C ARG A 40 -6.22 -3.50 17.85
N ASP A 41 -7.34 -3.38 18.55
CA ASP A 41 -8.66 -3.50 17.96
C ASP A 41 -9.00 -2.30 17.06
N TYR A 42 -8.60 -1.10 17.45
CA TYR A 42 -8.73 0.09 16.60
C TYR A 42 -7.91 -0.02 15.31
N ARG A 43 -6.62 -0.38 15.38
CA ARG A 43 -5.81 -0.63 14.17
C ARG A 43 -6.46 -1.70 13.29
N ARG A 44 -6.85 -2.83 13.87
CA ARG A 44 -7.47 -3.93 13.11
C ARG A 44 -8.75 -3.48 12.40
N SER A 45 -9.58 -2.68 13.06
CA SER A 45 -10.81 -2.15 12.46
C SER A 45 -10.53 -1.24 11.26
N LEU A 46 -9.48 -0.40 11.33
CA LEU A 46 -9.12 0.50 10.24
C LEU A 46 -8.42 -0.23 9.10
N VAL A 47 -7.55 -1.19 9.42
CA VAL A 47 -6.85 -2.01 8.41
C VAL A 47 -7.83 -2.87 7.63
N SER A 48 -8.71 -3.60 8.30
CA SER A 48 -9.73 -4.45 7.65
C SER A 48 -10.75 -3.64 6.83
N ARG A 49 -10.93 -2.35 7.16
CA ARG A 49 -11.81 -1.45 6.43
C ARG A 49 -11.13 -0.75 5.28
N TYR A 50 -9.86 -0.37 5.38
CA TYR A 50 -9.19 0.49 4.40
C TYR A 50 -7.94 -0.20 3.84
N SER A 51 -6.83 -0.17 4.56
CA SER A 51 -5.55 -0.69 4.07
C SER A 51 -4.63 -0.94 5.25
N TRP A 52 -3.68 -1.85 5.09
CA TRP A 52 -2.63 -2.13 6.07
C TRP A 52 -1.73 -0.92 6.33
N ALA A 53 -1.38 -0.17 5.27
CA ALA A 53 -0.76 1.14 5.36
C ALA A 53 -1.66 2.20 4.70
N ALA A 54 -1.88 3.31 5.41
CA ALA A 54 -2.71 4.42 4.93
C ALA A 54 -1.85 5.54 4.31
N PRO A 55 -2.34 6.22 3.26
CA PRO A 55 -1.63 7.30 2.61
C PRO A 55 -1.61 8.59 3.44
N TYR A 56 -0.54 9.37 3.29
CA TYR A 56 -0.63 10.83 3.34
C TYR A 56 -0.93 11.41 1.95
N PRO A 57 -1.36 12.68 1.85
CA PRO A 57 -1.49 13.34 0.55
C PRO A 57 -0.21 13.27 -0.31
N HIS A 58 0.95 13.52 0.29
CA HIS A 58 2.23 13.45 -0.43
C HIS A 58 2.58 12.01 -0.86
N SER A 59 2.16 10.98 -0.11
CA SER A 59 2.37 9.58 -0.47
C SER A 59 1.57 9.23 -1.73
N LEU A 60 0.33 9.71 -1.84
CA LEU A 60 -0.48 9.50 -3.05
C LEU A 60 0.13 10.18 -4.27
N GLU A 61 0.59 11.42 -4.12
CA GLU A 61 1.28 12.13 -5.20
C GLU A 61 2.57 11.40 -5.61
N ALA A 62 3.35 10.91 -4.64
CA ALA A 62 4.58 10.16 -4.90
C ALA A 62 4.30 8.91 -5.75
N VAL A 63 3.28 8.13 -5.41
CA VAL A 63 2.88 6.90 -6.11
C VAL A 63 2.26 7.21 -7.48
N ALA A 64 1.39 8.22 -7.58
CA ALA A 64 0.65 8.55 -8.81
C ALA A 64 1.56 8.94 -9.98
N ARG A 65 2.74 9.53 -9.71
CA ARG A 65 3.74 9.88 -10.75
C ARG A 65 4.22 8.68 -11.57
N PHE A 66 4.09 7.46 -11.03
CA PHE A 66 4.52 6.23 -11.69
C PHE A 66 3.38 5.50 -12.41
N SER A 67 2.22 6.14 -12.56
CA SER A 67 1.15 5.68 -13.44
C SER A 67 1.66 5.43 -14.87
N PRO A 68 1.24 4.35 -15.56
CA PRO A 68 0.20 3.40 -15.15
C PRO A 68 0.72 2.35 -14.15
N LEU A 69 -0.13 1.94 -13.20
CA LEU A 69 0.22 1.04 -12.09
C LEU A 69 -0.44 -0.33 -12.23
N VAL A 70 0.23 -1.35 -11.68
CA VAL A 70 -0.37 -2.62 -11.29
C VAL A 70 -0.15 -2.83 -9.79
N GLU A 71 -1.24 -2.86 -9.02
CA GLU A 71 -1.20 -3.13 -7.59
C GLU A 71 -1.43 -4.63 -7.35
N MET A 72 -0.46 -5.29 -6.70
CA MET A 72 -0.58 -6.68 -6.29
C MET A 72 -0.76 -6.79 -4.78
N GLY A 73 -1.72 -7.60 -4.33
CA GLY A 73 -2.10 -7.66 -2.93
C GLY A 73 -2.89 -6.41 -2.52
N SER A 74 -3.76 -5.94 -3.42
CA SER A 74 -4.49 -4.67 -3.28
C SER A 74 -5.45 -4.61 -2.10
N GLY A 75 -5.76 -5.75 -1.47
CA GLY A 75 -6.67 -5.82 -0.35
C GLY A 75 -8.05 -5.30 -0.72
N SER A 76 -8.48 -4.19 -0.10
CA SER A 76 -9.74 -3.50 -0.39
C SER A 76 -9.74 -2.67 -1.69
N GLY A 77 -8.56 -2.42 -2.28
CA GLY A 77 -8.37 -1.48 -3.39
C GLY A 77 -8.43 0.00 -2.98
N TYR A 78 -8.32 0.30 -1.68
CA TYR A 78 -8.40 1.67 -1.16
C TYR A 78 -7.38 2.62 -1.79
N TRP A 79 -6.11 2.20 -1.94
CA TRP A 79 -5.10 3.02 -2.63
C TRP A 79 -5.48 3.26 -4.09
N ALA A 80 -5.92 2.23 -4.82
CA ALA A 80 -6.31 2.37 -6.21
C ALA A 80 -7.50 3.32 -6.42
N ALA A 81 -8.49 3.32 -5.52
CA ALA A 81 -9.60 4.26 -5.56
C ALA A 81 -9.10 5.72 -5.42
N LEU A 82 -8.21 5.97 -4.45
CA LEU A 82 -7.62 7.30 -4.24
C LEU A 82 -6.73 7.74 -5.40
N LEU A 83 -5.90 6.82 -5.92
CA LEU A 83 -4.99 7.10 -7.04
C LEU A 83 -5.78 7.34 -8.34
N THR A 84 -6.87 6.61 -8.56
CA THR A 84 -7.76 6.82 -9.73
C THR A 84 -8.45 8.18 -9.65
N ASP A 85 -8.92 8.60 -8.45
CA ASP A 85 -9.46 9.94 -8.25
C ASP A 85 -8.40 11.05 -8.49
N LEU A 86 -7.10 10.72 -8.42
CA LEU A 86 -5.98 11.59 -8.83
C LEU A 86 -5.58 11.47 -10.32
N GLY A 87 -6.33 10.69 -11.11
CA GLY A 87 -6.09 10.48 -12.54
C GLY A 87 -5.05 9.41 -12.87
N ALA A 88 -4.61 8.59 -11.91
CA ALA A 88 -3.75 7.44 -12.19
C ALA A 88 -4.54 6.29 -12.83
N ASP A 89 -3.89 5.53 -13.71
CA ASP A 89 -4.43 4.31 -14.29
C ASP A 89 -3.93 3.12 -13.45
N VAL A 90 -4.85 2.43 -12.74
CA VAL A 90 -4.50 1.37 -11.79
C VAL A 90 -5.20 0.06 -12.14
N MET A 91 -4.44 -1.04 -12.19
CA MET A 91 -4.98 -2.40 -12.22
C MET A 91 -4.72 -3.10 -10.88
N CYS A 92 -5.78 -3.56 -10.21
CA CYS A 92 -5.64 -4.26 -8.93
C CYS A 92 -5.81 -5.76 -9.05
N TYR A 93 -4.93 -6.50 -8.39
CA TYR A 93 -5.02 -7.94 -8.21
C TYR A 93 -4.80 -8.34 -6.76
N ASP A 94 -5.56 -9.32 -6.30
CA ASP A 94 -5.36 -9.96 -5.00
C ASP A 94 -5.57 -11.48 -5.09
N THR A 95 -4.89 -12.24 -4.24
CA THR A 95 -5.08 -13.70 -4.14
C THR A 95 -6.29 -14.07 -3.28
N TYR A 96 -6.67 -13.20 -2.35
CA TYR A 96 -7.75 -13.44 -1.40
C TYR A 96 -9.10 -13.06 -1.97
N ARG A 97 -10.14 -13.73 -1.46
CA ARG A 97 -11.52 -13.39 -1.74
C ARG A 97 -12.00 -12.33 -0.76
N PHE A 98 -12.65 -11.29 -1.29
CA PHE A 98 -13.49 -10.39 -0.48
C PHE A 98 -14.53 -11.20 0.31
N ASN A 99 -14.80 -10.78 1.55
CA ASN A 99 -15.80 -11.39 2.46
C ASN A 99 -15.54 -12.85 2.88
N GLY A 100 -14.27 -13.29 2.98
CA GLY A 100 -13.90 -14.55 3.65
C GLY A 100 -13.75 -14.45 5.17
N ASN A 101 -13.40 -15.56 5.81
CA ASN A 101 -12.98 -15.62 7.22
C ASN A 101 -11.46 -15.77 7.28
N GLY A 102 -10.74 -14.70 7.66
CA GLY A 102 -9.28 -14.70 7.74
C GLY A 102 -8.67 -13.40 8.29
N ALA A 103 -7.40 -13.45 8.69
CA ALA A 103 -6.70 -12.28 9.25
C ALA A 103 -6.43 -11.16 8.23
N TYR A 104 -6.53 -11.48 6.92
CA TYR A 104 -6.26 -10.57 5.81
C TYR A 104 -7.51 -10.20 5.02
N THR A 105 -8.70 -10.34 5.63
CA THR A 105 -9.96 -10.11 4.92
C THR A 105 -10.43 -8.67 5.04
N PHE A 106 -10.90 -8.14 3.91
CA PHE A 106 -11.51 -6.83 3.82
C PHE A 106 -13.02 -6.97 3.65
N HIS A 107 -13.76 -6.09 4.31
CA HIS A 107 -15.23 -6.11 4.34
C HIS A 107 -15.88 -5.16 3.33
N HIS A 108 -15.06 -4.36 2.64
CA HIS A 108 -15.51 -3.39 1.65
C HIS A 108 -14.48 -3.28 0.53
N ALA A 109 -14.94 -3.26 -0.72
CA ALA A 109 -14.11 -3.01 -1.90
C ALA A 109 -14.30 -1.56 -2.34
N TYR A 110 -13.22 -0.77 -2.37
CA TYR A 110 -13.23 0.61 -2.88
C TYR A 110 -12.95 0.68 -4.38
N TYR A 111 -12.42 -0.40 -4.97
CA TYR A 111 -12.03 -0.46 -6.37
C TYR A 111 -12.25 -1.85 -6.97
N PRO A 112 -12.47 -1.98 -8.30
CA PRO A 112 -12.52 -3.28 -8.97
C PRO A 112 -11.20 -4.05 -8.81
N ILE A 113 -11.26 -5.24 -8.20
CA ILE A 113 -10.09 -6.07 -7.93
C ILE A 113 -10.27 -7.43 -8.57
N ARG A 114 -9.24 -7.86 -9.29
CA ARG A 114 -9.27 -9.12 -10.04
C ARG A 114 -8.57 -10.19 -9.23
N GLN A 115 -9.23 -11.32 -8.99
CA GLN A 115 -8.60 -12.41 -8.26
C GLN A 115 -7.49 -13.04 -9.12
N ALA A 116 -6.23 -12.93 -8.68
CA ALA A 116 -5.09 -13.54 -9.36
C ALA A 116 -3.87 -13.71 -8.44
N SER A 117 -3.04 -14.70 -8.75
CA SER A 117 -1.72 -14.85 -8.13
C SER A 117 -0.67 -13.94 -8.79
N PRO A 118 0.52 -13.76 -8.18
CA PRO A 118 1.62 -12.99 -8.78
C PRO A 118 2.03 -13.41 -10.19
N SER A 119 1.67 -14.62 -10.64
CA SER A 119 1.92 -15.08 -12.02
C SER A 119 1.20 -14.23 -13.08
N VAL A 120 0.16 -13.47 -12.72
CA VAL A 120 -0.52 -12.55 -13.64
C VAL A 120 0.40 -11.47 -14.18
N LEU A 121 1.43 -11.06 -13.42
CA LEU A 121 2.40 -10.05 -13.83
C LEU A 121 3.18 -10.43 -15.10
N LYS A 122 3.30 -11.73 -15.42
CA LYS A 122 3.89 -12.18 -16.69
C LYS A 122 3.12 -11.70 -17.93
N ARG A 123 1.82 -11.39 -17.75
CA ARG A 123 0.88 -10.97 -18.80
C ARG A 123 0.53 -9.47 -18.73
N VAL A 124 0.95 -8.79 -17.66
CA VAL A 124 0.74 -7.34 -17.51
C VAL A 124 1.72 -6.61 -18.43
N SER A 125 1.27 -5.53 -19.06
CA SER A 125 2.11 -4.69 -19.92
C SER A 125 3.35 -4.22 -19.16
N PRO A 126 4.56 -4.32 -19.74
CA PRO A 126 5.79 -3.84 -19.09
C PRO A 126 5.84 -2.30 -18.97
N LYS A 127 4.91 -1.58 -19.59
CA LYS A 127 4.73 -0.14 -19.38
C LYS A 127 4.13 0.21 -18.01
N ARG A 128 3.55 -0.77 -17.30
CA ARG A 128 3.00 -0.56 -15.96
C ARG A 128 4.07 -0.75 -14.90
N ASN A 129 4.02 0.07 -13.86
CA ASN A 129 4.89 -0.03 -12.69
C ASN A 129 4.22 -0.85 -11.58
N LEU A 130 5.00 -1.64 -10.85
CA LEU A 130 4.49 -2.49 -9.79
C LEU A 130 4.29 -1.67 -8.52
N PHE A 131 3.11 -1.75 -7.93
CA PHE A 131 2.81 -1.20 -6.61
C PHE A 131 2.52 -2.33 -5.63
N LEU A 132 3.23 -2.33 -4.50
CA LEU A 132 3.07 -3.26 -3.38
C LEU A 132 2.84 -2.46 -2.10
N CYS A 133 1.62 -2.45 -1.59
CA CYS A 133 1.31 -1.85 -0.30
C CYS A 133 1.16 -2.93 0.77
N TRP A 134 2.12 -2.98 1.69
CA TRP A 134 2.14 -3.88 2.85
C TRP A 134 1.94 -5.36 2.47
N PRO A 135 2.79 -5.93 1.58
CA PRO A 135 2.63 -7.30 1.14
C PRO A 135 2.79 -8.29 2.32
N PRO A 136 2.13 -9.47 2.26
CA PRO A 136 2.14 -10.43 3.35
C PRO A 136 3.54 -10.80 3.85
N PHE A 137 3.72 -10.80 5.17
CA PHE A 137 4.98 -11.09 5.85
C PHE A 137 5.39 -12.56 5.74
N ASN A 138 6.68 -12.80 5.59
CA ASN A 138 7.34 -14.11 5.65
C ASN A 138 6.68 -15.19 4.77
N VAL A 139 6.15 -14.75 3.62
CA VAL A 139 5.66 -15.64 2.56
C VAL A 139 6.16 -15.10 1.22
N PRO A 140 6.37 -15.97 0.22
CA PRO A 140 7.02 -15.58 -1.04
C PRO A 140 6.11 -14.76 -1.97
N PHE A 141 5.11 -14.05 -1.46
CA PHE A 141 4.21 -13.24 -2.29
C PHE A 141 4.97 -12.09 -2.99
N ALA A 142 5.66 -11.26 -2.21
CA ALA A 142 6.38 -10.10 -2.73
C ALA A 142 7.54 -10.51 -3.65
N GLY A 143 8.34 -11.51 -3.25
CA GLY A 143 9.42 -12.05 -4.07
C GLY A 143 8.92 -12.65 -5.39
N ARG A 144 7.77 -13.34 -5.38
CA ARG A 144 7.13 -13.81 -6.62
C ARG A 144 6.63 -12.66 -7.50
N CYS A 145 6.17 -11.56 -6.91
CA CYS A 145 5.81 -10.37 -7.68
C CYS A 145 7.02 -9.81 -8.42
N LEU A 146 8.14 -9.56 -7.71
CA LEU A 146 9.37 -9.06 -8.34
C LEU A 146 9.86 -9.96 -9.47
N ARG A 147 9.87 -11.28 -9.25
CA ARG A 147 10.33 -12.26 -10.24
C ARG A 147 9.49 -12.28 -11.52
N HIS A 148 8.20 -11.99 -11.43
CA HIS A 148 7.29 -12.01 -12.59
C HIS A 148 7.09 -10.63 -13.21
N PHE A 149 7.42 -9.58 -12.49
CA PHE A 149 7.29 -8.20 -12.93
C PHE A 149 8.40 -7.83 -13.93
N ARG A 150 7.99 -7.22 -15.06
CA ARG A 150 8.89 -6.86 -16.18
C ARG A 150 8.99 -5.35 -16.44
N GLY A 151 8.28 -4.52 -15.66
CA GLY A 151 8.34 -3.07 -15.81
C GLY A 151 9.57 -2.46 -15.13
N GLU A 152 9.62 -1.12 -15.15
CA GLU A 152 10.82 -0.35 -14.78
C GLU A 152 10.87 0.03 -13.30
N TYR A 153 9.73 0.34 -12.68
CA TYR A 153 9.67 0.79 -11.29
C TYR A 153 8.87 -0.14 -10.39
N VAL A 154 9.35 -0.32 -9.17
CA VAL A 154 8.64 -0.95 -8.05
C VAL A 154 8.44 0.10 -6.98
N ILE A 155 7.18 0.35 -6.65
CA ILE A 155 6.77 1.20 -5.55
C ILE A 155 6.34 0.27 -4.42
N TYR A 156 7.00 0.38 -3.28
CA TYR A 156 6.83 -0.52 -2.14
C TYR A 156 6.52 0.30 -0.89
N ILE A 157 5.48 -0.06 -0.17
CA ILE A 157 5.17 0.50 1.15
C ILE A 157 5.22 -0.63 2.17
N GLY A 158 6.05 -0.47 3.19
CA GLY A 158 6.24 -1.44 4.26
C GLY A 158 7.51 -1.13 5.05
N GLU A 159 7.99 -2.10 5.81
CA GLU A 159 9.27 -2.04 6.50
C GLU A 159 10.41 -2.57 5.61
N GLY A 160 11.64 -2.16 5.92
CA GLY A 160 12.84 -2.67 5.25
C GLY A 160 13.21 -4.09 5.67
N ASP A 161 14.42 -4.52 5.31
CA ASP A 161 14.95 -5.83 5.69
C ASP A 161 14.93 -6.05 7.21
N GLY A 162 14.54 -7.25 7.64
CA GLY A 162 14.27 -7.59 9.05
C GLY A 162 12.96 -7.03 9.62
N GLY A 163 12.17 -6.30 8.84
CA GLY A 163 10.86 -5.76 9.22
C GLY A 163 9.70 -6.74 9.03
N CYS A 164 8.47 -6.24 9.19
CA CYS A 164 7.26 -7.07 9.17
C CYS A 164 6.50 -7.16 7.83
N THR A 165 7.16 -6.96 6.69
CA THR A 165 6.54 -7.00 5.35
C THR A 165 7.45 -7.62 4.31
N GLY A 166 6.88 -8.47 3.44
CA GLY A 166 7.67 -9.29 2.50
C GLY A 166 8.43 -10.43 3.20
N ASP A 167 9.21 -11.17 2.41
CA ASP A 167 10.14 -12.20 2.87
C ASP A 167 11.60 -11.78 2.61
N ASN A 168 12.57 -12.45 3.24
CA ASN A 168 13.99 -12.10 3.07
C ASN A 168 14.42 -12.14 1.60
N ALA A 169 13.93 -13.13 0.84
CA ALA A 169 14.22 -13.26 -0.59
C ALA A 169 13.72 -12.05 -1.42
N PHE A 170 12.63 -11.39 -1.01
CA PHE A 170 12.16 -10.15 -1.63
C PHE A 170 13.13 -9.00 -1.36
N HIS A 171 13.54 -8.80 -0.10
CA HIS A 171 14.46 -7.72 0.28
C HIS A 171 15.86 -7.90 -0.31
N GLU A 172 16.37 -9.13 -0.33
CA GLU A 172 17.62 -9.48 -1.01
C GLU A 172 17.54 -9.17 -2.52
N ALA A 173 16.42 -9.50 -3.17
CA ALA A 173 16.22 -9.20 -4.58
C ALA A 173 16.14 -7.68 -4.86
N LEU A 174 15.51 -6.89 -3.97
CA LEU A 174 15.54 -5.43 -4.06
C LEU A 174 16.98 -4.91 -4.00
N GLY A 175 17.78 -5.33 -3.01
CA GLY A 175 19.17 -4.89 -2.89
C GLY A 175 20.06 -5.30 -4.07
N ARG A 176 19.85 -6.52 -4.60
CA ARG A 176 20.64 -7.06 -5.71
C ARG A 176 20.27 -6.44 -7.05
N ASP A 177 18.98 -6.37 -7.38
CA ASP A 177 18.49 -6.15 -8.75
C ASP A 177 17.89 -4.75 -8.96
N TRP A 178 17.74 -3.95 -7.90
CA TRP A 178 17.09 -2.64 -7.93
C TRP A 178 17.88 -1.54 -7.23
N THR A 179 17.66 -0.30 -7.64
CA THR A 179 18.24 0.90 -7.03
C THR A 179 17.12 1.72 -6.41
N GLU A 180 17.19 2.00 -5.11
CA GLU A 180 16.29 2.95 -4.46
C GLU A 180 16.57 4.36 -5.03
N VAL A 181 15.53 5.01 -5.57
CA VAL A 181 15.64 6.36 -6.16
C VAL A 181 14.90 7.42 -5.34
N GLU A 182 13.94 7.01 -4.51
CA GLU A 182 13.19 7.93 -3.65
C GLU A 182 12.59 7.15 -2.47
N THR A 183 12.51 7.80 -1.31
CA THR A 183 11.79 7.33 -0.12
C THR A 183 10.83 8.42 0.35
N PHE A 184 9.62 8.04 0.76
CA PHE A 184 8.56 8.95 1.21
C PHE A 184 7.84 8.46 2.47
N GLY A 185 7.18 9.38 3.18
CA GLY A 185 6.43 9.07 4.40
C GLY A 185 5.07 8.42 4.12
N VAL A 186 4.60 7.59 5.04
CA VAL A 186 3.23 7.05 5.08
C VAL A 186 2.68 7.14 6.50
N VAL A 187 1.38 6.97 6.68
CA VAL A 187 0.79 6.89 8.03
C VAL A 187 1.36 5.65 8.72
N ARG A 188 2.00 5.86 9.87
CA ARG A 188 2.61 4.79 10.68
C ARG A 188 1.71 4.40 11.83
N TRP A 189 1.61 3.11 12.11
CA TRP A 189 1.00 2.62 13.34
C TRP A 189 2.03 2.58 14.47
N GLN A 190 1.57 2.66 15.73
CA GLN A 190 2.45 2.53 16.87
C GLN A 190 3.19 1.18 16.83
N GLY A 191 4.52 1.22 16.95
CA GLY A 191 5.38 0.04 16.92
C GLY A 191 5.70 -0.48 15.52
N LEU A 192 5.27 0.20 14.45
CA LEU A 192 5.66 -0.09 13.07
C LEU A 192 6.56 1.01 12.51
N HIS A 193 7.44 0.62 11.60
CA HIS A 193 8.48 1.46 11.02
C HIS A 193 8.29 1.71 9.51
N ASP A 194 7.04 1.59 9.05
CA ASP A 194 6.66 1.68 7.63
C ASP A 194 7.16 2.96 6.95
N LYS A 195 7.66 2.80 5.73
CA LYS A 195 7.98 3.87 4.77
C LYS A 195 7.50 3.46 3.37
N GLY A 196 7.44 4.45 2.48
CA GLY A 196 7.30 4.21 1.06
C GLY A 196 8.66 4.32 0.36
N TYR A 197 8.92 3.43 -0.59
CA TYR A 197 10.15 3.31 -1.35
C TYR A 197 9.82 3.24 -2.83
N ILE A 198 10.62 3.91 -3.65
CA ILE A 198 10.58 3.81 -5.10
C ILE A 198 11.91 3.23 -5.55
N TYR A 199 11.82 2.08 -6.20
CA TYR A 199 12.95 1.37 -6.76
C TYR A 199 12.88 1.43 -8.29
N ARG A 200 14.03 1.69 -8.91
CA ARG A 200 14.24 1.56 -10.35
C ARG A 200 15.04 0.29 -10.63
N ARG A 201 14.67 -0.44 -11.67
CA ARG A 201 15.43 -1.61 -12.11
C ARG A 201 16.86 -1.21 -12.52
N LYS A 202 17.85 -2.01 -12.13
CA LYS A 202 19.25 -1.84 -12.57
C LYS A 202 19.43 -2.17 -14.05
#